data_AF-A0A8S8ZXX7-F1
#
_entry.id   AF-A0A8S8ZXX7-F1
#
_cell.length_a   1.000
_cell.length_b   1.000
_cell.length_c   1.000
_cell.angle_alpha   90.00
_cell.angle_beta   90.00
_cell.angle_gamma   90.00
#
_symmetry.space_group_name_H-M   'P 1'
#
loop_
_entity.id
_entity.type
_entity.pdbx_description
1 polymer ?
#
loop_
_entity_poly.entity_id
_entity_poly.type
_entity_poly.pdbx_seq_one_letter_code
_entity_poly.pdbx_strand_id
1 'polypeptide(L)'
;MSHHVLPIFMHHFGCAVPSHESLCLLKLFARGRSIIDMGSGNGYWTFMLRQYLSSSSSSSSSSSSSPSSEQNVYAVDNNQSEWRVMWIDDTIVADGIKWLRSTAQNGGGQDMVLLLVYPIVGGDGSAAGGKEGGFTRELMKAYRGDTIAVVGTQNGNGYTGFKTETMDEYMEREWKGEGWRKVVQCPLPSFAGKDEALFVFQRGEALGAGGNGANGSVVGVGASGGTEGTGSKPKKRKKKSGKKKNNNNNGVEAENKGGENGEEGKEEVEVEGGDE
;
A
#
# COMPACT_ATOMS: atom_id res chain seq x y z
N MET A 1 -12.72 -36.90 9.09
CA MET A 1 -11.42 -36.18 9.21
C MET A 1 -11.65 -34.89 9.96
N SER A 2 -10.73 -34.52 10.85
CA SER A 2 -10.79 -33.36 11.73
C SER A 2 -10.78 -32.03 10.97
N HIS A 3 -11.77 -31.17 11.20
CA HIS A 3 -11.93 -29.84 10.57
C HIS A 3 -10.79 -28.86 10.89
N HIS A 4 -9.95 -29.14 11.89
CA HIS A 4 -8.81 -28.29 12.29
C HIS A 4 -7.59 -28.45 11.38
N VAL A 5 -7.57 -29.49 10.55
CA VAL A 5 -6.49 -29.76 9.59
C VAL A 5 -6.82 -29.12 8.23
N LEU A 6 -8.09 -28.83 7.95
CA LEU A 6 -8.51 -28.17 6.72
C LEU A 6 -7.95 -26.75 6.55
N PRO A 7 -7.82 -25.86 7.55
CA PRO A 7 -7.15 -24.57 7.37
C PRO A 7 -5.66 -24.68 7.00
N ILE A 8 -5.02 -25.82 7.36
CA ILE A 8 -3.61 -26.09 7.09
C ILE A 8 -3.42 -26.65 5.66
N PHE A 9 -4.33 -27.49 5.17
CA PHE A 9 -4.27 -28.07 3.81
C PHE A 9 -5.12 -27.33 2.76
N MET A 10 -6.17 -26.67 3.21
CA MET A 10 -7.06 -25.78 2.48
C MET A 10 -6.98 -24.40 3.13
N HIS A 11 -5.85 -23.74 2.91
CA HIS A 11 -5.84 -22.28 2.73
C HIS A 11 -6.73 -21.97 1.51
N HIS A 12 -8.05 -22.19 1.66
CA HIS A 12 -9.07 -22.26 0.61
C HIS A 12 -9.47 -20.86 0.11
N PHE A 13 -8.66 -19.87 0.44
CA PHE A 13 -8.62 -18.58 -0.19
C PHE A 13 -7.14 -18.36 -0.42
N GLY A 14 -6.72 -18.40 -1.69
CA GLY A 14 -5.32 -18.31 -2.12
C GLY A 14 -4.74 -16.95 -1.78
N CYS A 15 -4.45 -16.73 -0.51
CA CYS A 15 -3.84 -15.53 0.04
C CYS A 15 -2.35 -15.80 0.26
N ALA A 16 -1.54 -14.77 0.07
CA ALA A 16 -0.10 -14.83 0.32
C ALA A 16 0.17 -14.89 1.82
N VAL A 17 1.17 -15.69 2.18
CA VAL A 17 1.63 -15.86 3.56
C VAL A 17 2.85 -14.97 3.77
N PRO A 18 2.96 -14.25 4.90
CA PRO A 18 4.15 -13.46 5.19
C PRO A 18 5.38 -14.36 5.34
N SER A 19 6.46 -14.04 4.63
CA SER A 19 7.81 -14.56 4.89
C SER A 19 8.51 -13.75 5.98
N HIS A 20 9.58 -14.30 6.57
CA HIS A 20 10.42 -13.55 7.52
C HIS A 20 10.94 -12.25 6.90
N GLU A 21 11.38 -12.31 5.65
CA GLU A 21 11.88 -11.17 4.87
C GLU A 21 10.81 -10.10 4.71
N SER A 22 9.57 -10.51 4.39
CA SER A 22 8.45 -9.57 4.22
C SER A 22 8.11 -8.82 5.51
N LEU A 23 8.10 -9.52 6.66
CA LEU A 23 7.88 -8.91 7.98
C LEU A 23 9.03 -7.98 8.37
N CYS A 24 10.28 -8.39 8.09
CA CYS A 24 11.47 -7.58 8.32
C CYS A 24 11.44 -6.28 7.49
N LEU A 25 11.08 -6.38 6.22
CA LEU A 25 10.92 -5.22 5.33
C LEU A 25 9.84 -4.28 5.85
N LEU A 26 8.66 -4.79 6.21
CA LEU A 26 7.58 -3.97 6.77
C LEU A 26 8.01 -3.23 8.04
N LYS A 27 8.73 -3.90 8.95
CA LYS A 27 9.32 -3.27 10.13
C LYS A 27 10.33 -2.19 9.78
N LEU A 28 11.24 -2.46 8.83
CA LEU A 28 12.25 -1.51 8.38
C LEU A 28 11.62 -0.25 7.79
N PHE A 29 10.60 -0.42 6.95
CA PHE A 29 9.89 0.69 6.32
C PHE A 29 8.96 1.43 7.29
N ALA A 30 8.41 0.75 8.29
CA ALA A 30 7.65 1.38 9.36
C ALA A 30 8.50 2.36 10.17
N ARG A 31 9.76 2.03 10.49
CA ARG A 31 10.65 2.89 11.32
C ARG A 31 10.00 3.32 12.65
N GLY A 32 9.30 2.41 13.31
CA GLY A 32 8.55 2.70 14.54
C GLY A 32 7.16 3.30 14.32
N ARG A 33 6.80 3.67 13.09
CA ARG A 33 5.44 4.13 12.75
C ARG A 33 4.45 2.98 12.79
N SER A 34 3.20 3.30 13.07
CA SER A 34 2.12 2.31 13.01
C SER A 34 1.90 1.80 11.58
N ILE A 35 1.39 0.58 11.47
CA ILE A 35 1.00 -0.05 10.20
C ILE A 35 -0.53 -0.16 10.16
N ILE A 36 -1.13 0.19 9.03
CA ILE A 36 -2.56 -0.01 8.75
C ILE A 36 -2.67 -1.21 7.82
N ASP A 37 -3.15 -2.33 8.32
CA ASP A 37 -3.54 -3.49 7.51
C ASP A 37 -4.97 -3.26 6.99
N MET A 38 -5.07 -2.72 5.78
CA MET A 38 -6.31 -2.23 5.20
C MET A 38 -6.94 -3.29 4.30
N GLY A 39 -8.19 -3.65 4.59
CA GLY A 39 -8.79 -4.88 4.04
C GLY A 39 -8.16 -6.12 4.67
N SER A 40 -7.88 -6.05 5.97
CA SER A 40 -7.14 -7.08 6.74
C SER A 40 -7.73 -8.48 6.69
N GLY A 41 -8.97 -8.61 6.23
CA GLY A 41 -9.66 -9.88 6.07
C GLY A 41 -9.83 -10.60 7.39
N ASN A 42 -9.11 -11.71 7.57
CA ASN A 42 -9.14 -12.48 8.83
C ASN A 42 -8.11 -12.01 9.87
N GLY A 43 -7.29 -11.01 9.54
CA GLY A 43 -6.28 -10.45 10.45
C GLY A 43 -5.00 -11.29 10.60
N TYR A 44 -4.76 -12.30 9.75
CA TYR A 44 -3.55 -13.14 9.87
C TYR A 44 -2.25 -12.34 9.72
N TRP A 45 -2.17 -11.42 8.75
CA TRP A 45 -1.00 -10.54 8.57
C TRP A 45 -0.81 -9.62 9.78
N THR A 46 -1.90 -9.04 10.29
CA THR A 46 -1.89 -8.26 11.54
C THR A 46 -1.36 -9.08 12.72
N PHE A 47 -1.87 -10.30 12.93
CA PHE A 47 -1.40 -11.21 13.98
C PHE A 47 0.12 -11.45 13.88
N MET A 48 0.60 -11.82 12.68
CA MET A 48 2.01 -12.10 12.44
C MET A 48 2.90 -10.87 12.65
N LEU A 49 2.48 -9.70 12.19
CA LEU A 49 3.21 -8.44 12.40
C LEU A 49 3.31 -8.09 13.88
N ARG A 50 2.23 -8.22 14.65
CA ARG A 50 2.24 -7.97 16.10
C ARG A 50 3.25 -8.88 16.81
N GLN A 51 3.22 -10.19 16.54
CA GLN A 51 4.19 -11.14 17.11
C GLN A 51 5.65 -10.78 16.72
N TYR A 52 5.87 -10.40 15.47
CA TYR A 52 7.20 -10.05 14.96
C TYR A 52 7.75 -8.75 15.57
N LEU A 53 6.88 -7.75 15.78
CA LEU A 53 7.25 -6.46 16.36
C LEU A 53 7.47 -6.56 17.88
N SER A 54 6.66 -7.36 18.59
CA SER A 54 6.79 -7.59 20.04
C SER A 54 8.02 -8.43 20.42
N SER A 55 8.40 -9.41 19.61
CA SER A 55 9.60 -10.23 19.86
C SER A 55 10.91 -9.45 19.65
N SER A 56 10.85 -8.40 18.84
CA SER A 56 11.99 -7.55 18.49
C SER A 56 12.30 -6.44 19.50
N SER A 57 11.43 -6.20 20.47
CA SER A 57 11.51 -5.04 21.38
C SER A 57 12.48 -5.25 22.57
N SER A 58 13.22 -6.35 22.59
CA SER A 58 13.97 -6.84 23.75
C SER A 58 15.49 -6.53 23.74
N SER A 59 15.98 -5.65 22.85
CA SER A 59 17.44 -5.43 22.71
C SER A 59 17.94 -3.97 22.66
N SER A 60 17.12 -2.97 23.02
CA SER A 60 17.60 -1.57 23.10
C SER A 60 17.31 -0.93 24.47
N SER A 61 18.05 -1.37 25.49
CA SER A 61 18.27 -0.56 26.69
C SER A 61 19.33 0.50 26.38
N SER A 62 18.91 1.75 26.21
CA SER A 62 19.49 2.95 26.84
C SER A 62 19.33 4.23 26.01
N SER A 63 18.88 5.26 26.72
CA SER A 63 18.94 6.70 26.43
C SER A 63 17.71 7.40 25.82
N SER A 64 17.21 8.34 26.62
CA SER A 64 16.30 9.46 26.33
C SER A 64 14.79 9.18 26.24
N SER A 65 14.15 9.28 27.40
CA SER A 65 12.97 10.12 27.65
C SER A 65 12.06 10.47 26.45
N SER A 66 11.38 9.49 25.92
CA SER A 66 10.02 9.60 25.39
C SER A 66 9.39 8.22 25.54
N PRO A 67 8.10 8.11 25.91
CA PRO A 67 7.43 6.81 25.92
C PRO A 67 7.64 6.20 24.54
N SER A 68 8.35 5.07 24.47
CA SER A 68 8.51 4.33 23.23
C SER A 68 7.10 4.05 22.75
N SER A 69 6.63 4.79 21.73
CA SER A 69 5.32 4.56 21.15
C SER A 69 5.33 3.13 20.66
N GLU A 70 4.59 2.27 21.34
CA GLU A 70 4.40 0.89 20.92
C GLU A 70 3.97 0.93 19.45
N GLN A 71 4.70 0.21 18.60
CA GLN A 71 4.43 0.22 17.18
C GLN A 71 3.13 -0.55 16.93
N ASN A 72 2.04 0.17 16.74
CA ASN A 72 0.72 -0.43 16.56
C ASN A 72 0.51 -0.96 15.14
N VAL A 73 -0.27 -2.04 15.05
CA VAL A 73 -0.80 -2.58 13.78
C VAL A 73 -2.32 -2.55 13.86
N TYR A 74 -2.94 -1.72 13.04
CA TYR A 74 -4.39 -1.55 12.96
C TYR A 74 -4.94 -2.44 11.86
N ALA A 75 -5.77 -3.43 12.22
CA ALA A 75 -6.56 -4.19 11.27
C ALA A 75 -7.86 -3.47 10.97
N VAL A 76 -8.09 -3.11 9.70
CA VAL A 76 -9.32 -2.47 9.25
C VAL A 76 -9.94 -3.33 8.16
N ASP A 77 -11.21 -3.71 8.33
CA ASP A 77 -11.96 -4.49 7.34
C ASP A 77 -13.44 -4.11 7.39
N ASN A 78 -14.17 -4.25 6.29
CA ASN A 78 -15.60 -3.94 6.24
C ASN A 78 -16.48 -5.16 6.55
N ASN A 79 -15.87 -6.32 6.82
CA ASN A 79 -16.49 -7.60 7.13
C ASN A 79 -17.51 -8.06 6.08
N GLN A 80 -17.29 -7.74 4.80
CA GLN A 80 -18.16 -8.17 3.70
C GLN A 80 -18.26 -9.69 3.53
N SER A 81 -17.38 -10.47 4.14
CA SER A 81 -17.44 -11.93 4.13
C SER A 81 -17.62 -12.46 5.54
N GLU A 82 -18.85 -12.82 5.86
CA GLU A 82 -19.28 -13.22 7.21
C GLU A 82 -18.72 -14.58 7.67
N TRP A 83 -18.20 -15.40 6.75
CA TRP A 83 -17.83 -16.80 7.00
C TRP A 83 -16.33 -17.05 7.25
N ARG A 84 -15.59 -16.06 7.77
CA ARG A 84 -14.14 -16.17 7.99
C ARG A 84 -13.81 -16.54 9.44
N VAL A 85 -12.82 -17.41 9.63
CA VAL A 85 -12.19 -17.62 10.94
C VAL A 85 -11.22 -16.49 11.18
N MET A 86 -11.41 -15.73 12.26
CA MET A 86 -10.59 -14.57 12.62
C MET A 86 -9.37 -14.99 13.46
N TRP A 87 -8.21 -14.41 13.16
CA TRP A 87 -6.96 -14.61 13.91
C TRP A 87 -6.79 -13.61 15.05
N ILE A 88 -7.51 -12.50 14.99
CA ILE A 88 -7.54 -11.43 15.98
C ILE A 88 -8.99 -11.09 16.28
N ASP A 89 -9.26 -10.61 17.49
CA ASP A 89 -10.59 -10.25 17.98
C ASP A 89 -10.87 -8.73 17.91
N ASP A 90 -9.86 -7.93 17.61
CA ASP A 90 -9.89 -6.47 17.63
C ASP A 90 -9.87 -5.82 16.24
N THR A 91 -10.33 -6.52 15.19
CA THR A 91 -10.48 -5.92 13.86
C THR A 91 -11.45 -4.74 13.90
N ILE A 92 -11.01 -3.59 13.40
CA ILE A 92 -11.83 -2.39 13.27
C ILE A 92 -12.79 -2.59 12.09
N VAL A 93 -14.07 -2.80 12.40
CA VAL A 93 -15.12 -2.97 11.38
C VAL A 93 -15.52 -1.61 10.82
N ALA A 94 -14.99 -1.25 9.66
CA ALA A 94 -15.25 0.03 9.02
C ALA A 94 -15.05 0.00 7.49
N ASP A 95 -15.68 0.95 6.80
CA ASP A 95 -15.27 1.29 5.44
C ASP A 95 -13.86 1.91 5.49
N GLY A 96 -12.90 1.28 4.82
CA GLY A 96 -11.49 1.65 4.89
C GLY A 96 -11.19 3.09 4.47
N ILE A 97 -11.86 3.58 3.42
CA ILE A 97 -11.68 4.95 2.91
C ILE A 97 -12.24 5.96 3.90
N LYS A 98 -13.43 5.71 4.43
CA LYS A 98 -14.05 6.55 5.45
C LYS A 98 -13.20 6.55 6.70
N TRP A 99 -12.76 5.39 7.19
CA TRP A 99 -11.91 5.27 8.38
C TRP A 99 -10.59 6.03 8.25
N LEU A 100 -9.95 5.93 7.08
CA LEU A 100 -8.71 6.65 6.79
C LEU A 100 -8.90 8.18 6.82
N ARG A 101 -10.07 8.66 6.34
CA ARG A 101 -10.41 10.10 6.30
C ARG A 101 -10.98 10.63 7.62
N SER A 102 -11.75 9.82 8.36
CA SER A 102 -12.56 10.26 9.50
C SER A 102 -11.76 10.40 10.79
N THR A 103 -10.69 9.63 10.93
CA THR A 103 -10.00 9.55 12.21
C THR A 103 -9.06 10.75 12.35
N ALA A 104 -9.41 11.72 13.21
CA ALA A 104 -8.57 12.88 13.55
C ALA A 104 -7.18 12.48 14.08
N GLN A 105 -7.02 11.25 14.57
CA GLN A 105 -5.74 10.68 14.99
C GLN A 105 -4.84 10.22 13.83
N ASN A 106 -5.37 10.03 12.61
CA ASN A 106 -4.63 9.38 11.52
C ASN A 106 -4.21 10.36 10.42
N GLY A 107 -4.83 11.54 10.28
CA GLY A 107 -4.43 12.54 9.27
C GLY A 107 -4.37 12.00 7.83
N GLY A 108 -5.24 11.04 7.47
CA GLY A 108 -5.15 10.31 6.20
C GLY A 108 -4.06 9.23 6.16
N GLY A 109 -3.56 8.78 7.31
CA GLY A 109 -2.43 7.85 7.46
C GLY A 109 -1.06 8.51 7.26
N GLN A 110 -0.92 9.81 7.48
CA GLN A 110 0.31 10.57 7.16
C GLN A 110 1.56 10.00 7.82
N ASP A 111 1.46 9.61 9.10
CA ASP A 111 2.58 9.07 9.88
C ASP A 111 2.50 7.54 10.04
N MET A 112 1.87 6.85 9.10
CA MET A 112 1.67 5.39 9.13
C MET A 112 2.11 4.74 7.83
N VAL A 113 2.41 3.45 7.87
CA VAL A 113 2.59 2.62 6.67
C VAL A 113 1.25 1.98 6.30
N LEU A 114 0.85 2.08 5.04
CA LEU A 114 -0.34 1.39 4.55
C LEU A 114 0.06 0.01 4.01
N LEU A 115 -0.55 -1.04 4.52
CA LEU A 115 -0.43 -2.40 4.03
C LEU A 115 -1.75 -2.79 3.33
N LEU A 116 -1.63 -3.33 2.12
CA LEU A 116 -2.74 -3.89 1.35
C LEU A 116 -2.43 -5.33 0.99
N VAL A 117 -3.21 -6.27 1.51
CA VAL A 117 -3.04 -7.69 1.20
C VAL A 117 -4.17 -8.12 0.28
N TYR A 118 -3.83 -8.54 -0.95
CA TYR A 118 -4.81 -8.90 -1.97
C TYR A 118 -5.93 -7.86 -2.14
N PRO A 119 -5.61 -6.59 -2.44
CA PRO A 119 -6.65 -5.63 -2.76
C PRO A 119 -7.58 -6.19 -3.85
N ILE A 120 -8.88 -6.04 -3.63
CA ILE A 120 -9.91 -6.53 -4.54
C ILE A 120 -9.82 -5.85 -5.90
N VAL A 121 -10.06 -6.61 -6.97
CA VAL A 121 -10.10 -6.08 -8.33
C VAL A 121 -11.35 -5.22 -8.56
N GLY A 122 -12.50 -5.57 -7.99
CA GLY A 122 -13.76 -4.87 -8.30
C GLY A 122 -14.16 -5.00 -9.78
N GLY A 123 -15.19 -4.28 -10.21
CA GLY A 123 -15.67 -4.31 -11.60
C GLY A 123 -16.97 -5.10 -11.78
N ASP A 124 -17.65 -4.82 -12.91
CA ASP A 124 -18.83 -5.56 -13.35
C ASP A 124 -18.46 -7.03 -13.56
N GLY A 125 -19.11 -7.92 -12.80
CA GLY A 125 -18.83 -9.37 -12.80
C GLY A 125 -17.83 -9.85 -11.74
N SER A 126 -17.26 -8.96 -10.91
CA SER A 126 -16.54 -9.37 -9.71
C SER A 126 -17.51 -9.56 -8.53
N ALA A 127 -17.20 -10.47 -7.60
CA ALA A 127 -17.99 -10.66 -6.38
C ALA A 127 -18.09 -9.40 -5.51
N ALA A 128 -17.16 -8.44 -5.68
CA ALA A 128 -17.14 -7.17 -4.97
C ALA A 128 -17.91 -6.04 -5.68
N GLY A 129 -18.30 -6.23 -6.95
CA GLY A 129 -18.95 -5.21 -7.78
C GLY A 129 -18.11 -3.93 -7.98
N GLY A 130 -18.77 -2.87 -8.41
CA GLY A 130 -18.17 -1.53 -8.54
C GLY A 130 -17.28 -1.36 -9.78
N LYS A 131 -16.36 -0.39 -9.76
CA LYS A 131 -15.40 -0.15 -10.85
C LYS A 131 -14.14 -0.99 -10.63
N GLU A 132 -13.52 -1.43 -11.72
CA GLU A 132 -12.23 -2.10 -11.67
C GLU A 132 -11.16 -1.21 -11.00
N GLY A 133 -10.46 -1.77 -10.03
CA GLY A 133 -9.52 -1.13 -9.13
C GLY A 133 -10.12 -0.03 -8.26
N GLY A 134 -11.45 0.05 -8.14
CA GLY A 134 -12.13 1.17 -7.47
C GLY A 134 -11.65 1.39 -6.04
N PHE A 135 -11.52 0.31 -5.28
CA PHE A 135 -11.00 0.37 -3.91
C PHE A 135 -9.56 0.91 -3.87
N THR A 136 -8.65 0.30 -4.62
CA THR A 136 -7.23 0.70 -4.69
C THR A 136 -7.08 2.16 -5.12
N ARG A 137 -7.81 2.58 -6.16
CA ARG A 137 -7.77 3.94 -6.70
C ARG A 137 -8.22 4.98 -5.68
N GLU A 138 -9.34 4.74 -5.00
CA GLU A 138 -9.85 5.67 -3.99
C GLU A 138 -8.98 5.69 -2.73
N LEU A 139 -8.38 4.55 -2.37
CA LEU A 139 -7.46 4.46 -1.25
C LEU A 139 -6.18 5.25 -1.49
N MET A 140 -5.58 5.11 -2.68
CA MET A 140 -4.41 5.90 -3.07
C MET A 140 -4.68 7.41 -2.99
N LYS A 141 -5.86 7.86 -3.43
CA LYS A 141 -6.27 9.28 -3.33
C LYS A 141 -6.52 9.73 -1.89
N ALA A 142 -6.97 8.85 -1.02
CA ALA A 142 -7.27 9.16 0.38
C ALA A 142 -6.01 9.14 1.27
N TYR A 143 -5.04 8.30 0.94
CA TYR A 143 -3.84 8.12 1.74
C TYR A 143 -2.89 9.32 1.66
N ARG A 144 -2.35 9.72 2.80
CA ARG A 144 -1.48 10.88 2.98
C ARG A 144 -0.07 10.52 3.42
N GLY A 145 0.16 9.28 3.83
CA GLY A 145 1.51 8.83 4.17
C GLY A 145 2.43 8.69 2.96
N ASP A 146 3.62 8.18 3.19
CA ASP A 146 4.70 8.14 2.21
C ASP A 146 5.12 6.74 1.80
N THR A 147 4.53 5.70 2.41
CA THR A 147 4.98 4.31 2.28
C THR A 147 3.78 3.38 2.17
N ILE A 148 3.69 2.67 1.05
CA ILE A 148 2.64 1.67 0.82
C ILE A 148 3.30 0.33 0.55
N ALA A 149 2.86 -0.68 1.26
CA ALA A 149 3.16 -2.07 1.02
C ALA A 149 1.94 -2.74 0.39
N VAL A 150 2.13 -3.42 -0.73
CA VAL A 150 1.09 -4.20 -1.40
C VAL A 150 1.56 -5.64 -1.54
N VAL A 151 0.73 -6.57 -1.10
CA VAL A 151 0.92 -7.99 -1.26
C VAL A 151 -0.05 -8.49 -2.31
N GLY A 152 0.46 -9.08 -3.38
CA GLY A 152 -0.34 -9.48 -4.52
C GLY A 152 0.44 -10.14 -5.65
N THR A 153 -0.30 -10.52 -6.67
CA THR A 153 0.22 -11.26 -7.82
C THR A 153 1.19 -10.41 -8.63
N GLN A 154 2.35 -10.95 -8.97
CA GLN A 154 3.37 -10.26 -9.78
C GLN A 154 3.36 -10.64 -11.26
N ASN A 155 2.58 -11.66 -11.66
CA ASN A 155 2.58 -12.22 -13.02
C ASN A 155 1.41 -11.75 -13.91
N GLY A 156 0.67 -10.71 -13.52
CA GLY A 156 -0.40 -10.13 -14.36
C GLY A 156 -1.62 -11.03 -14.56
N ASN A 157 -1.85 -12.02 -13.69
CA ASN A 157 -2.99 -12.94 -13.78
C ASN A 157 -4.36 -12.30 -13.46
N GLY A 158 -4.39 -11.02 -13.09
CA GLY A 158 -5.61 -10.24 -12.86
C GLY A 158 -6.34 -10.54 -11.55
N TYR A 159 -5.69 -11.14 -10.55
CA TYR A 159 -6.32 -11.46 -9.26
C TYR A 159 -6.14 -10.39 -8.18
N THR A 160 -5.25 -9.41 -8.36
CA THR A 160 -4.95 -8.41 -7.33
C THR A 160 -5.03 -7.00 -7.87
N GLY A 161 -5.95 -6.21 -7.30
CA GLY A 161 -6.14 -4.78 -7.54
C GLY A 161 -6.73 -4.44 -8.91
N PHE A 162 -6.22 -5.03 -9.98
CA PHE A 162 -6.60 -4.76 -11.36
C PHE A 162 -6.62 -6.05 -12.17
N LYS A 163 -7.44 -6.09 -13.23
CA LYS A 163 -7.60 -7.26 -14.09
C LYS A 163 -6.53 -7.32 -15.18
N THR A 164 -6.13 -6.16 -15.70
CA THR A 164 -5.30 -6.05 -16.92
C THR A 164 -3.92 -5.47 -16.69
N GLU A 165 -3.58 -5.08 -15.46
CA GLU A 165 -2.27 -4.52 -15.11
C GLU A 165 -1.85 -5.02 -13.73
N THR A 166 -0.54 -5.06 -13.48
CA THR A 166 -0.01 -5.34 -12.13
C THR A 166 0.01 -4.07 -11.28
N MET A 167 0.18 -4.23 -9.96
CA MET A 167 0.26 -3.09 -9.05
C MET A 167 1.46 -2.17 -9.37
N ASP A 168 2.60 -2.72 -9.78
CA ASP A 168 3.77 -1.92 -10.11
C ASP A 168 3.63 -1.17 -11.44
N GLU A 169 2.98 -1.75 -12.45
CA GLU A 169 2.59 -1.06 -13.68
C GLU A 169 1.64 0.11 -13.39
N TYR A 170 0.60 -0.14 -12.58
CA TYR A 170 -0.34 0.89 -12.15
C TYR A 170 0.36 2.04 -11.41
N MET A 171 1.22 1.73 -10.44
CA MET A 171 1.94 2.73 -9.65
C MET A 171 2.90 3.56 -10.51
N GLU A 172 3.62 2.93 -11.43
CA GLU A 172 4.55 3.61 -12.34
C GLU A 172 3.80 4.55 -13.30
N ARG A 173 2.65 4.10 -13.82
CA ARG A 173 1.86 4.85 -14.80
C ARG A 173 1.13 6.04 -14.17
N GLU A 174 0.53 5.84 -13.00
CA GLU A 174 -0.41 6.80 -12.41
C GLU A 174 0.26 7.70 -11.35
N TRP A 175 1.19 7.16 -10.56
CA TRP A 175 1.66 7.82 -9.33
C TRP A 175 3.12 8.27 -9.37
N LYS A 176 3.88 7.89 -10.40
CA LYS A 176 5.26 8.35 -10.60
C LYS A 176 5.40 9.87 -10.63
N GLY A 177 4.45 10.56 -11.25
CA GLY A 177 4.42 12.03 -11.31
C GLY A 177 4.35 12.70 -9.94
N GLU A 178 3.81 12.00 -8.94
CA GLU A 178 3.73 12.44 -7.54
C GLU A 178 4.90 11.95 -6.68
N GLY A 179 5.92 11.37 -7.31
CA GLY A 179 7.16 10.94 -6.66
C GLY A 179 7.12 9.55 -6.03
N TRP A 180 6.04 8.79 -6.23
CA TRP A 180 5.99 7.37 -5.85
C TRP A 180 6.92 6.55 -6.72
N ARG A 181 7.65 5.61 -6.11
CA ARG A 181 8.48 4.63 -6.81
C ARG A 181 8.48 3.31 -6.05
N LYS A 182 8.58 2.21 -6.79
CA LYS A 182 8.87 0.89 -6.21
C LYS A 182 10.29 0.91 -5.64
N VAL A 183 10.43 0.61 -4.35
CA VAL A 183 11.73 0.57 -3.66
C VAL A 183 12.17 -0.85 -3.36
N VAL A 184 11.22 -1.77 -3.14
CA VAL A 184 11.50 -3.19 -2.89
C VAL A 184 10.42 -4.04 -3.54
N GLN A 185 10.82 -5.21 -4.01
CA GLN A 185 9.95 -6.32 -4.37
C GLN A 185 10.54 -7.59 -3.74
N CYS A 186 9.73 -8.33 -2.99
CA CYS A 186 10.14 -9.54 -2.30
C CYS A 186 9.16 -10.67 -2.67
N PRO A 187 9.62 -11.77 -3.31
CA PRO A 187 8.75 -12.88 -3.61
C PRO A 187 8.22 -13.52 -2.33
N LEU A 188 6.96 -13.96 -2.35
CA LEU A 188 6.29 -14.58 -1.22
C LEU A 188 5.97 -16.05 -1.48
N PRO A 189 5.95 -16.88 -0.43
CA PRO A 189 5.35 -18.21 -0.52
C PRO A 189 3.93 -18.10 -1.06
N SER A 190 3.65 -18.81 -2.15
CA SER A 190 2.38 -18.76 -2.86
C SER A 190 2.00 -20.09 -3.47
N PHE A 191 0.72 -20.25 -3.77
CA PHE A 191 0.25 -21.39 -4.55
C PHE A 191 0.88 -21.37 -5.95
N ALA A 192 1.10 -22.57 -6.51
CA ALA A 192 1.63 -22.71 -7.85
C ALA A 192 0.81 -21.89 -8.86
N GLY A 193 1.49 -21.07 -9.68
CA GLY A 193 0.88 -20.23 -10.70
C GLY A 193 0.33 -18.88 -10.23
N LYS A 194 0.27 -18.64 -8.90
CA LYS A 194 -0.13 -17.33 -8.37
C LYS A 194 0.97 -16.30 -8.43
N ASP A 195 2.21 -16.72 -8.13
CA ASP A 195 3.41 -15.89 -8.21
C ASP A 195 3.25 -14.58 -7.45
N GLU A 196 3.23 -14.66 -6.12
CA GLU A 196 2.94 -13.52 -5.24
C GLU A 196 4.21 -12.81 -4.80
N ALA A 197 4.09 -11.50 -4.57
CA ALA A 197 5.15 -10.70 -4.00
C ALA A 197 4.62 -9.62 -3.05
N LEU A 198 5.49 -9.20 -2.13
CA LEU A 198 5.40 -7.93 -1.43
C LEU A 198 6.08 -6.86 -2.29
N PHE A 199 5.34 -5.84 -2.67
CA PHE A 199 5.83 -4.61 -3.28
C PHE A 199 5.83 -3.50 -2.23
N VAL A 200 6.93 -2.77 -2.10
CA VAL A 200 6.96 -1.54 -1.30
C VAL A 200 7.17 -0.36 -2.23
N PHE A 201 6.27 0.61 -2.13
CA PHE A 201 6.33 1.87 -2.82
C PHE A 201 6.55 2.99 -1.81
N GLN A 202 7.42 3.94 -2.16
CA GLN A 202 7.70 5.10 -1.33
C GLN A 202 7.71 6.37 -2.16
N ARG A 203 7.23 7.47 -1.57
CA ARG A 203 7.46 8.83 -2.10
C ARG A 203 8.33 9.64 -1.13
N GLY A 204 8.92 10.73 -1.62
CA GLY A 204 9.89 11.51 -0.84
C GLY A 204 11.25 10.81 -0.71
N GLU A 205 12.00 11.15 0.35
CA GLU A 205 13.36 10.63 0.56
C GLU A 205 13.36 9.11 0.76
N ALA A 206 14.05 8.40 -0.14
CA ALA A 206 14.25 6.96 -0.01
C ALA A 206 15.05 6.64 1.25
N LEU A 207 14.88 5.43 1.79
CA LEU A 207 15.95 4.75 2.52
C LEU A 207 17.22 4.80 1.64
N GLY A 208 18.14 5.74 1.92
CA GLY A 208 19.40 5.93 1.19
C GLY A 208 19.64 7.30 0.53
N ALA A 209 18.66 8.22 0.51
CA ALA A 209 18.82 9.52 -0.17
C ALA A 209 19.07 10.73 0.77
N GLY A 210 19.02 10.55 2.10
CA GLY A 210 18.98 11.65 3.07
C GLY A 210 19.87 11.47 4.32
N GLY A 211 21.07 10.91 4.17
CA GLY A 211 22.05 10.82 5.26
C GLY A 211 22.91 12.07 5.38
N ASN A 212 22.34 13.25 5.62
CA ASN A 212 23.06 14.41 6.14
C ASN A 212 22.08 15.45 6.68
N GLY A 213 21.52 15.14 7.85
CA GLY A 213 20.56 16.00 8.54
C GLY A 213 20.47 15.71 10.02
N ALA A 214 21.59 15.32 10.66
CA ALA A 214 21.70 15.28 12.10
C ALA A 214 22.80 16.26 12.53
N ASN A 215 22.38 17.37 13.15
CA ASN A 215 23.26 18.24 13.93
C ASN A 215 23.86 17.41 15.07
N GLY A 216 25.05 16.86 14.83
CA GLY A 216 25.90 16.22 15.83
C GLY A 216 27.29 16.80 15.67
N SER A 217 27.68 17.66 16.63
CA SER A 217 29.05 18.14 16.80
C SER A 217 29.99 16.93 16.90
N VAL A 218 30.76 16.67 15.84
CA VAL A 218 31.83 15.67 15.90
C VAL A 218 33.04 16.35 16.53
N VAL A 219 33.24 16.02 17.81
CA VAL A 219 34.47 16.26 18.54
C VAL A 219 35.57 15.46 17.85
N GLY A 220 36.62 16.15 17.44
CA GLY A 220 37.74 15.59 16.68
C GLY A 220 38.52 14.55 17.48
N VAL A 221 38.84 13.45 16.81
CA VAL A 221 39.93 12.55 17.20
C VAL A 221 40.97 12.62 16.10
N GLY A 222 42.14 13.14 16.47
CA GLY A 222 43.28 13.27 15.58
C GLY A 222 43.90 11.92 15.24
N ALA A 223 44.38 11.79 14.00
CA ALA A 223 45.45 10.87 13.64
C ALA A 223 46.29 11.52 12.53
N SER A 224 47.56 11.69 12.86
CA SER A 224 48.65 12.21 12.05
C SER A 224 49.04 11.28 10.90
N GLY A 225 49.46 11.83 9.76
CA GLY A 225 50.32 11.13 8.81
C GLY A 225 50.38 11.72 7.39
N GLY A 226 51.51 12.34 7.05
CA GLY A 226 52.19 12.11 5.75
C GLY A 226 51.76 12.88 4.50
N THR A 227 52.36 14.06 4.31
CA THR A 227 53.04 14.60 3.10
C THR A 227 52.63 14.30 1.65
N GLU A 228 52.63 15.42 0.90
CA GLU A 228 53.02 15.65 -0.51
C GLU A 228 52.02 15.39 -1.65
N GLY A 229 51.88 16.41 -2.52
CA GLY A 229 51.18 16.31 -3.79
C GLY A 229 50.68 17.66 -4.33
N THR A 230 51.51 18.33 -5.10
CA THR A 230 51.30 19.61 -5.80
C THR A 230 50.23 19.52 -6.90
N GLY A 231 49.47 20.60 -7.14
CA GLY A 231 48.59 20.69 -8.32
C GLY A 231 47.68 21.93 -8.35
N SER A 232 48.04 22.92 -9.18
CA SER A 232 47.36 24.21 -9.33
C SER A 232 46.20 24.23 -10.35
N LYS A 233 45.12 24.95 -9.97
CA LYS A 233 44.23 25.83 -10.78
C LYS A 233 43.25 25.20 -11.81
N PRO A 234 42.21 25.94 -12.31
CA PRO A 234 41.54 27.15 -11.79
C PRO A 234 39.99 27.12 -11.80
N LYS A 235 39.40 28.10 -11.08
CA LYS A 235 37.99 28.53 -11.09
C LYS A 235 37.48 28.94 -12.48
N LYS A 236 36.25 28.53 -12.85
CA LYS A 236 35.44 29.22 -13.88
C LYS A 236 34.02 29.52 -13.39
N ARG A 237 33.57 30.70 -13.82
CA ARG A 237 32.43 31.51 -13.35
C ARG A 237 31.08 31.00 -13.88
N LYS A 238 30.04 31.25 -13.08
CA LYS A 238 28.61 31.26 -13.43
C LYS A 238 28.34 32.12 -14.69
N LYS A 239 27.48 31.63 -15.58
CA LYS A 239 26.66 32.44 -16.49
C LYS A 239 25.19 32.08 -16.30
N LYS A 240 24.41 33.06 -15.85
CA LYS A 240 22.95 33.13 -16.01
C LYS A 240 22.67 33.50 -17.47
N SER A 241 21.72 32.83 -18.11
CA SER A 241 20.98 33.39 -19.23
C SER A 241 19.54 32.90 -19.15
N GLY A 242 18.63 33.81 -18.83
CA GLY A 242 17.21 33.57 -18.97
C GLY A 242 16.80 33.62 -20.45
N LYS A 243 15.71 32.92 -20.78
CA LYS A 243 14.86 33.34 -21.89
C LYS A 243 13.42 32.97 -21.59
N LYS A 244 12.63 34.03 -21.46
CA LYS A 244 11.18 34.11 -21.38
C LYS A 244 10.60 33.81 -22.77
N LYS A 245 9.53 33.03 -22.87
CA LYS A 245 8.53 33.17 -23.94
C LYS A 245 7.18 32.62 -23.47
N ASN A 246 6.21 33.54 -23.39
CA ASN A 246 4.78 33.29 -23.32
C ASN A 246 4.29 32.70 -24.66
N ASN A 247 3.22 31.92 -24.64
CA ASN A 247 1.94 32.37 -25.20
C ASN A 247 0.77 31.44 -24.84
N ASN A 248 -0.33 32.09 -24.45
CA ASN A 248 -1.70 31.58 -24.36
C ASN A 248 -2.20 31.05 -25.71
N ASN A 249 -3.14 30.10 -25.69
CA ASN A 249 -4.48 30.38 -26.22
C ASN A 249 -5.55 29.38 -25.76
N ASN A 250 -6.71 29.96 -25.44
CA ASN A 250 -7.99 29.35 -25.11
C ASN A 250 -8.73 28.79 -26.34
N GLY A 251 -9.74 27.95 -26.09
CA GLY A 251 -10.81 27.54 -27.02
C GLY A 251 -11.56 26.33 -26.44
N VAL A 252 -12.50 26.51 -25.51
CA VAL A 252 -13.97 26.71 -25.70
C VAL A 252 -14.71 25.42 -26.10
N GLU A 253 -15.50 24.95 -25.12
CA GLU A 253 -16.86 24.38 -25.14
C GLU A 253 -17.38 23.58 -26.35
N ALA A 254 -17.97 22.41 -26.04
CA ALA A 254 -19.28 22.04 -26.57
C ALA A 254 -20.00 21.11 -25.56
N GLU A 255 -21.05 21.66 -24.94
CA GLU A 255 -22.15 20.89 -24.36
C GLU A 255 -22.85 20.08 -25.47
N ASN A 256 -23.39 18.92 -25.12
CA ASN A 256 -24.54 18.39 -25.85
C ASN A 256 -25.54 17.77 -24.87
N LYS A 257 -26.69 18.44 -24.76
CA LYS A 257 -27.92 17.97 -24.12
C LYS A 257 -28.89 17.52 -25.22
N GLY A 258 -29.65 16.47 -24.93
CA GLY A 258 -30.81 16.01 -25.71
C GLY A 258 -30.86 14.49 -25.63
N GLY A 259 -31.96 13.82 -25.33
CA GLY A 259 -33.37 14.20 -25.20
C GLY A 259 -34.17 12.90 -24.97
N GLU A 260 -35.45 13.06 -24.68
CA GLU A 260 -36.39 12.11 -24.07
C GLU A 260 -36.87 10.91 -24.91
N ASN A 261 -37.71 10.09 -24.23
CA ASN A 261 -38.72 9.08 -24.66
C ASN A 261 -38.30 7.64 -24.31
N GLY A 262 -39.03 6.88 -23.48
CA GLY A 262 -40.46 6.50 -23.55
C GLY A 262 -40.49 5.08 -24.15
N GLU A 263 -40.80 4.00 -23.41
CA GLU A 263 -42.11 3.35 -23.22
C GLU A 263 -41.84 2.08 -22.37
N GLU A 264 -42.51 1.86 -21.24
CA GLU A 264 -43.63 0.92 -21.08
C GLU A 264 -43.60 -0.35 -21.95
N GLY A 265 -43.39 -1.50 -21.29
CA GLY A 265 -43.61 -2.83 -21.83
C GLY A 265 -43.75 -3.84 -20.70
N LYS A 266 -44.98 -3.99 -20.19
CA LYS A 266 -45.40 -5.13 -19.37
C LYS A 266 -45.55 -6.33 -20.30
N GLU A 267 -44.95 -7.46 -19.92
CA GLU A 267 -45.37 -8.77 -20.43
C GLU A 267 -45.59 -9.67 -19.21
N GLU A 268 -46.87 -9.87 -18.89
CA GLU A 268 -47.37 -11.01 -18.12
C GLU A 268 -47.57 -12.21 -19.06
N VAL A 269 -47.88 -13.36 -18.46
CA VAL A 269 -48.32 -14.65 -19.07
C VAL A 269 -47.12 -15.61 -19.27
N GLU A 270 -47.07 -16.84 -18.76
CA GLU A 270 -48.10 -17.80 -18.35
C GLU A 270 -47.52 -18.79 -17.31
N VAL A 271 -48.34 -19.15 -16.32
CA VAL A 271 -48.12 -20.31 -15.45
C VAL A 271 -48.88 -21.47 -16.07
N GLU A 272 -48.18 -22.48 -16.59
CA GLU A 272 -48.76 -23.80 -16.79
C GLU A 272 -48.26 -24.75 -15.71
N GLY A 273 -49.22 -25.20 -14.89
CA GLY A 273 -49.07 -26.37 -14.04
C GLY A 273 -49.18 -27.65 -14.86
N GLY A 274 -48.42 -28.66 -14.45
CA GLY A 274 -48.58 -30.04 -14.86
C GLY A 274 -48.28 -30.93 -13.66
N ASP A 275 -49.30 -31.69 -13.27
CA ASP A 275 -49.34 -32.64 -12.16
C ASP A 275 -48.41 -33.86 -12.36
N GLU A 276 -48.29 -34.61 -11.25
CA GLU A 276 -47.66 -35.94 -11.00
C GLU A 276 -46.20 -35.99 -10.54
#